data_AF-Q01QV0-F1
#
_entry.id   AF-Q01QV0-F1
#
_cell.length_a   1.000
_cell.length_b   1.000
_cell.length_c   1.000
_cell.angle_alpha   90.00
_cell.angle_beta   90.00
_cell.angle_gamma   90.00
#
_symmetry.space_group_name_H-M   'P 1'
#
loop_
_entity.id
_entity.type
_entity.pdbx_description
1 polymer ?
#
loop_
_entity_poly.entity_id
_entity_poly.type
_entity_poly.pdbx_seq_one_letter_code
_entity_poly.pdbx_strand_id
1 'polypeptide(L)'
;MPSTLCEDMARQVLEQCIAGAAPERLPQALLEEPCAKALFGILVEGLSDRFEPALANCYARLFSLAIPGADLAHYERVRVTRRVEGEPARVIVLSRVTLGADVAVTSVLIDAAKRRFPNAQIVFAGPRKNFEIFAADPRLTHAPVEYRRGSLAERVAVWPGLKTLAAGTDTVVIDADSRLTQLGLLPVGDPSRYHLFDSRSYGGASNASLPNLAAQWAEETFGVAGAKPYVAPVGKISDLPRNYIAISLGVGENPAKRIADPFEPELLRYLATVAPLVIDKGAGGEEAARVQRAAGSAASFWEGSFAGFAKIIAGASLYVGYDSAGQHVAAACGIPLISIFAGFPVPRMFDRWRPKGTAIRVDNPDPAEVLARVRAATNTLE
;
A
#
# COMPACT_ATOMS: atom_id res chain seq x y z
N MET A 1 28.33 -6.79 12.60
CA MET A 1 29.06 -7.52 11.55
C MET A 1 28.13 -8.36 10.65
N PRO A 2 27.26 -9.26 11.15
CA PRO A 2 26.38 -10.04 10.27
C PRO A 2 25.31 -9.21 9.52
N SER A 3 24.74 -8.16 10.14
CA SER A 3 23.77 -7.27 9.46
C SER A 3 24.36 -6.57 8.24
N THR A 4 25.58 -6.04 8.36
CA THR A 4 26.27 -5.32 7.27
C THR A 4 26.52 -6.24 6.08
N LEU A 5 26.96 -7.48 6.32
CA LEU A 5 27.17 -8.46 5.25
C LEU A 5 25.88 -8.81 4.51
N CYS A 6 24.76 -8.99 5.23
CA CYS A 6 23.45 -9.22 4.61
C CYS A 6 23.01 -8.02 3.76
N GLU A 7 23.21 -6.80 4.25
CA GLU A 7 22.87 -5.57 3.52
C GLU A 7 23.70 -5.40 2.25
N ASP A 8 25.02 -5.59 2.34
CA ASP A 8 25.93 -5.50 1.20
C ASP A 8 25.58 -6.53 0.12
N MET A 9 25.28 -7.77 0.53
CA MET A 9 24.88 -8.83 -0.40
C MET A 9 23.54 -8.51 -1.10
N ALA A 10 22.55 -8.00 -0.35
CA ALA A 10 21.26 -7.60 -0.93
C ALA A 10 21.42 -6.42 -1.90
N ARG A 11 22.27 -5.44 -1.57
CA ARG A 11 22.60 -4.30 -2.45
C ARG A 11 23.28 -4.76 -3.73
N GLN A 12 24.27 -5.64 -3.63
CA GLN A 12 24.99 -6.17 -4.79
C GLN A 12 24.03 -6.87 -5.77
N VAL A 13 23.13 -7.72 -5.26
CA VAL A 13 22.14 -8.40 -6.11
C VAL A 13 21.17 -7.39 -6.74
N LEU A 14 20.73 -6.37 -5.99
CA LEU A 14 19.86 -5.32 -6.52
C LEU A 14 20.56 -4.52 -7.62
N GLU A 15 21.81 -4.12 -7.43
CA GLU A 15 22.62 -3.40 -8.41
C GLU A 15 22.82 -4.21 -9.70
N GLN A 16 23.10 -5.50 -9.57
CA GLN A 16 23.15 -6.43 -10.70
C GLN A 16 21.84 -6.49 -11.47
N CYS A 17 20.70 -6.57 -10.77
CA CYS A 17 19.38 -6.58 -11.42
C CYS A 17 19.09 -5.26 -12.15
N ILE A 18 19.43 -4.12 -11.53
CA ILE A 18 19.28 -2.79 -12.15
C ILE A 18 20.17 -2.66 -13.40
N ALA A 19 21.38 -3.22 -13.37
CA ALA A 19 22.30 -3.24 -14.51
C ALA A 19 21.91 -4.23 -15.62
N GLY A 20 20.81 -4.98 -15.48
CA GLY A 20 20.42 -6.02 -16.45
C GLY A 20 21.27 -7.29 -16.38
N ALA A 21 22.09 -7.44 -15.33
CA ALA A 21 23.00 -8.55 -15.11
C ALA A 21 22.58 -9.38 -13.87
N ALA A 22 21.26 -9.54 -13.68
CA ALA A 22 20.70 -10.26 -12.54
C ALA A 22 21.29 -11.68 -12.41
N PRO A 23 21.65 -12.14 -11.19
CA PRO A 23 22.28 -13.45 -11.01
C PRO A 23 21.33 -14.59 -11.41
N GLU A 24 21.86 -15.78 -11.69
CA GLU A 24 21.03 -16.94 -12.03
C GLU A 24 20.11 -17.35 -10.87
N ARG A 25 20.61 -17.26 -9.63
CA ARG A 25 19.88 -17.57 -8.40
C ARG A 25 20.18 -16.55 -7.31
N LEU A 26 19.27 -16.43 -6.35
CA LEU A 26 19.54 -15.68 -5.13
C LEU A 26 20.64 -16.39 -4.31
N PRO A 27 21.60 -15.65 -3.74
CA PRO A 27 22.53 -16.20 -2.75
C PRO A 27 21.76 -16.90 -1.62
N GLN A 28 22.13 -18.15 -1.31
CA GLN A 28 21.43 -18.94 -0.28
C GLN A 28 21.40 -18.22 1.08
N ALA A 29 22.50 -17.56 1.45
CA ALA A 29 22.60 -16.79 2.69
C ALA A 29 21.54 -15.67 2.80
N LEU A 30 21.06 -15.09 1.68
CA LEU A 30 19.98 -14.08 1.72
C LEU A 30 18.61 -14.69 2.05
N LEU A 31 18.42 -15.98 1.78
CA LEU A 31 17.15 -16.68 2.01
C LEU A 31 17.01 -17.18 3.46
N GLU A 32 18.11 -17.14 4.22
CA GLU A 32 18.22 -17.65 5.58
C GLU A 32 18.32 -16.49 6.60
N GLU A 33 17.96 -16.76 7.85
CA GLU A 33 18.21 -15.80 8.93
C GLU A 33 19.72 -15.67 9.18
N PRO A 34 20.24 -14.46 9.46
CA PRO A 34 19.52 -13.22 9.81
C PRO A 34 19.23 -12.28 8.62
N CYS A 35 19.38 -12.72 7.38
CA CYS A 35 19.36 -11.82 6.21
C CYS A 35 17.96 -11.44 5.71
N ALA A 36 16.88 -11.95 6.31
CA ALA A 36 15.51 -11.68 5.89
C ALA A 36 15.20 -10.17 5.83
N LYS A 37 15.68 -9.39 6.80
CA LYS A 37 15.48 -7.92 6.79
C LYS A 37 16.09 -7.26 5.55
N ALA A 38 17.32 -7.64 5.18
CA ALA A 38 17.99 -7.12 4.00
C ALA A 38 17.35 -7.63 2.69
N LEU A 39 16.98 -8.91 2.64
CA LEU A 39 16.26 -9.48 1.50
C LEU A 39 14.99 -8.67 1.18
N PHE A 40 14.16 -8.40 2.18
CA PHE A 40 12.90 -7.70 1.95
C PHE A 40 13.07 -6.18 1.82
N GLY A 41 13.78 -5.54 2.75
CA GLY A 41 13.89 -4.07 2.81
C GLY A 41 14.84 -3.45 1.79
N ILE A 42 15.76 -4.24 1.22
CA ILE A 42 16.69 -3.76 0.18
C ILE A 42 16.34 -4.39 -1.16
N LEU A 43 16.39 -5.72 -1.27
CA LEU A 43 16.26 -6.37 -2.58
C LEU A 43 14.81 -6.36 -3.07
N VAL A 44 13.84 -6.89 -2.30
CA VAL A 44 12.44 -6.99 -2.74
C VAL A 44 11.83 -5.62 -2.95
N GLU A 45 11.99 -4.70 -1.99
CA GLU A 45 11.52 -3.32 -2.11
C GLU A 45 12.26 -2.59 -3.24
N GLY A 46 13.57 -2.76 -3.37
CA GLY A 46 14.36 -2.15 -4.44
C GLY A 46 13.98 -2.61 -5.85
N LEU A 47 13.55 -3.86 -6.02
CA LEU A 47 13.00 -4.37 -7.28
C LEU A 47 11.55 -3.91 -7.51
N SER A 48 10.73 -3.94 -6.45
CA SER A 48 9.29 -3.68 -6.51
C SER A 48 8.93 -2.21 -6.68
N ASP A 49 9.52 -1.34 -5.86
CA ASP A 49 9.07 0.03 -5.68
C ASP A 49 9.60 0.96 -6.78
N ARG A 50 10.36 0.41 -7.73
CA ARG A 50 10.76 1.10 -8.96
C ARG A 50 9.71 1.01 -10.07
N PHE A 51 8.77 0.06 -10.00
CA PHE A 51 7.71 -0.12 -11.01
C PHE A 51 8.23 -0.30 -12.44
N GLU A 52 9.40 -0.93 -12.58
CA GLU A 52 10.00 -1.23 -13.88
C GLU A 52 9.66 -2.66 -14.31
N PRO A 53 9.03 -2.89 -15.48
CA PRO A 53 8.65 -4.23 -15.94
C PRO A 53 9.84 -5.21 -15.98
N ALA A 54 11.03 -4.74 -16.35
CA ALA A 54 12.24 -5.57 -16.36
C ALA A 54 12.64 -6.04 -14.96
N LEU A 55 12.46 -5.20 -13.92
CA LEU A 55 12.77 -5.56 -12.54
C LEU A 55 11.69 -6.45 -11.92
N ALA A 56 10.42 -6.28 -12.31
CA ALA A 56 9.36 -7.22 -11.96
C ALA A 56 9.64 -8.63 -12.54
N ASN A 57 10.14 -8.70 -13.78
CA ASN A 57 10.57 -9.98 -14.38
C ASN A 57 11.77 -10.58 -13.64
N CYS A 58 12.73 -9.74 -13.22
CA CYS A 58 13.86 -10.19 -12.40
C CYS A 58 13.39 -10.76 -11.06
N TYR A 59 12.48 -10.07 -10.37
CA TYR A 59 11.84 -10.57 -9.15
C TYR A 59 11.18 -11.93 -9.40
N ALA A 60 10.31 -12.03 -10.40
CA ALA A 60 9.57 -13.26 -10.71
C ALA A 60 10.51 -14.45 -10.95
N ARG A 61 11.55 -14.27 -11.79
CA ARG A 61 12.53 -15.32 -12.09
C ARG A 61 13.33 -15.75 -10.85
N LEU A 62 13.82 -14.79 -10.06
CA LEU A 62 14.64 -15.10 -8.90
C LEU A 62 13.84 -15.80 -7.80
N PHE A 63 12.62 -15.32 -7.54
CA PHE A 63 11.77 -15.86 -6.48
C PHE A 63 11.05 -17.15 -6.88
N SER A 64 10.79 -17.39 -8.18
CA SER A 64 10.28 -18.69 -8.64
C SER A 64 11.26 -19.84 -8.38
N LEU A 65 12.56 -19.54 -8.36
CA LEU A 65 13.61 -20.51 -8.03
C LEU A 65 13.82 -20.67 -6.52
N ALA A 66 13.53 -19.62 -5.74
CA ALA A 66 13.78 -19.60 -4.30
C ALA A 66 12.59 -20.09 -3.47
N ILE A 67 11.35 -20.04 -3.99
CA ILE A 67 10.14 -20.40 -3.27
C ILE A 67 9.61 -21.75 -3.76
N PRO A 68 9.55 -22.77 -2.90
CA PRO A 68 8.89 -24.03 -3.23
C PRO A 68 7.42 -23.84 -3.64
N GLY A 69 7.07 -24.30 -4.84
CA GLY A 69 5.71 -24.22 -5.38
C GLY A 69 5.36 -22.89 -6.07
N ALA A 70 6.28 -21.93 -6.13
CA ALA A 70 6.17 -20.83 -7.06
C ALA A 70 6.30 -21.32 -8.50
N ASP A 71 5.55 -20.69 -9.41
CA ASP A 71 5.47 -21.10 -10.81
C ASP A 71 5.57 -19.88 -11.72
N LEU A 72 6.71 -19.79 -12.44
CA LEU A 72 6.96 -18.68 -13.37
C LEU A 72 6.03 -18.73 -14.58
N ALA A 73 5.71 -19.92 -15.09
CA ALA A 73 4.81 -20.08 -16.25
C ALA A 73 3.37 -19.73 -15.86
N HIS A 74 2.97 -20.03 -14.63
CA HIS A 74 1.72 -19.52 -14.06
C HIS A 74 1.72 -17.99 -14.03
N TYR A 75 2.74 -17.38 -13.43
CA TYR A 75 2.87 -15.92 -13.34
C TYR A 75 2.79 -15.23 -14.72
N GLU A 76 3.54 -15.74 -15.71
CA GLU A 76 3.53 -15.25 -17.09
C GLU A 76 2.15 -15.33 -17.74
N ARG A 77 1.37 -16.37 -17.43
CA ARG A 77 0.00 -16.54 -17.92
C ARG A 77 -0.97 -15.56 -17.26
N VAL A 78 -0.93 -15.44 -15.94
CA VAL A 78 -1.97 -14.73 -15.19
C VAL A 78 -1.83 -13.22 -15.19
N ARG A 79 -0.62 -12.69 -15.44
CA ARG A 79 -0.36 -11.25 -15.60
C ARG A 79 -0.89 -10.67 -16.90
N VAL A 80 -1.23 -11.51 -17.88
CA VAL A 80 -1.90 -11.07 -19.11
C VAL A 80 -3.32 -10.64 -18.76
N THR A 81 -3.61 -9.36 -19.03
CA THR A 81 -4.93 -8.78 -18.76
C THR A 81 -5.97 -9.43 -19.67
N ARG A 82 -7.07 -9.89 -19.07
CA ARG A 82 -8.16 -10.58 -19.76
C ARG A 82 -9.47 -10.38 -19.03
N ARG A 83 -10.57 -10.45 -19.78
CA ARG A 83 -11.93 -10.35 -19.25
C ARG A 83 -12.21 -11.50 -18.29
N VAL A 84 -12.98 -11.23 -17.24
CA VAL A 84 -13.61 -12.30 -16.45
C VAL A 84 -14.81 -12.84 -17.23
N GLU A 85 -14.87 -14.16 -17.36
CA GLU A 85 -15.98 -14.85 -18.01
C GLU A 85 -17.03 -15.33 -17.00
N GLY A 86 -18.30 -15.30 -17.39
CA GLY A 86 -19.42 -15.80 -16.59
C GLY A 86 -19.79 -14.95 -15.38
N GLU A 87 -20.63 -15.54 -14.52
CA GLU A 87 -21.15 -14.95 -13.29
C GLU A 87 -20.78 -15.85 -12.10
N PRO A 88 -19.69 -15.57 -11.37
CA PRO A 88 -19.28 -16.40 -10.25
C PRO A 88 -20.22 -16.21 -9.06
N ALA A 89 -20.52 -17.29 -8.32
CA ALA A 89 -21.17 -17.19 -7.02
C ALA A 89 -20.30 -16.47 -5.97
N ARG A 90 -18.96 -16.51 -6.13
CA ARG A 90 -18.02 -15.93 -5.17
C ARG A 90 -16.85 -15.22 -5.85
N VAL A 91 -16.51 -14.04 -5.34
CA VAL A 91 -15.32 -13.29 -5.72
C VAL A 91 -14.46 -13.05 -4.49
N ILE A 92 -13.21 -13.52 -4.53
CA ILE A 92 -12.22 -13.28 -3.47
C ILE A 92 -11.27 -12.19 -3.96
N VAL A 93 -11.19 -11.09 -3.24
CA VAL A 93 -10.22 -10.02 -3.50
C VAL A 93 -9.10 -10.12 -2.47
N LEU A 94 -7.87 -10.35 -2.94
CA LEU A 94 -6.72 -10.50 -2.07
C LEU A 94 -6.20 -9.13 -1.62
N SER A 95 -6.04 -8.98 -0.31
CA SER A 95 -5.39 -7.82 0.30
C SER A 95 -3.95 -7.68 -0.19
N ARG A 96 -3.51 -6.45 -0.40
CA ARG A 96 -2.09 -6.12 -0.60
C ARG A 96 -1.28 -6.14 0.69
N VAL A 97 -1.90 -6.44 1.84
CA VAL A 97 -1.35 -6.46 3.20
C VAL A 97 -0.98 -5.07 3.75
N THR A 98 -0.72 -4.08 2.89
CA THR A 98 -0.46 -2.70 3.30
C THR A 98 -1.74 -1.86 3.27
N LEU A 99 -2.06 -1.17 4.38
CA LEU A 99 -3.32 -0.40 4.54
C LEU A 99 -3.55 0.63 3.43
N GLY A 100 -2.54 1.46 3.14
CA GLY A 100 -2.63 2.48 2.09
C GLY A 100 -2.83 1.88 0.69
N ALA A 101 -2.20 0.74 0.43
CA ALA A 101 -2.35 0.01 -0.82
C ALA A 101 -3.73 -0.64 -0.96
N ASP A 102 -4.31 -1.13 0.14
CA ASP A 102 -5.67 -1.64 0.12
C ASP A 102 -6.70 -0.54 -0.13
N VAL A 103 -6.49 0.66 0.43
CA VAL A 103 -7.34 1.81 0.11
C VAL A 103 -7.13 2.25 -1.34
N ALA A 104 -5.90 2.46 -1.78
CA ALA A 104 -5.58 3.03 -3.09
C ALA A 104 -5.88 2.09 -4.28
N VAL A 105 -5.71 0.78 -4.10
CA VAL A 105 -5.76 -0.21 -5.18
C VAL A 105 -6.82 -1.25 -4.94
N THR A 106 -6.74 -1.99 -3.82
CA THR A 106 -7.64 -3.14 -3.58
C THR A 106 -9.10 -2.68 -3.54
N SER A 107 -9.40 -1.54 -2.92
CA SER A 107 -10.77 -1.00 -2.86
C SER A 107 -11.33 -0.59 -4.23
N VAL A 108 -10.49 -0.16 -5.18
CA VAL A 108 -10.90 0.08 -6.57
C VAL A 108 -11.39 -1.21 -7.21
N LEU A 109 -10.65 -2.30 -7.01
CA LEU A 109 -11.01 -3.61 -7.54
C LEU A 109 -12.24 -4.19 -6.82
N ILE A 110 -12.42 -3.92 -5.52
CA ILE A 110 -13.63 -4.29 -4.78
C ILE A 110 -14.85 -3.52 -5.32
N ASP A 111 -14.73 -2.21 -5.54
CA ASP A 111 -15.81 -1.39 -6.13
C ASP A 111 -16.21 -1.93 -7.50
N ALA A 112 -15.23 -2.20 -8.36
CA ALA A 112 -15.48 -2.79 -9.67
C ALA A 112 -16.11 -4.18 -9.59
N ALA A 113 -15.63 -5.05 -8.71
CA ALA A 113 -16.16 -6.40 -8.53
C ALA A 113 -17.62 -6.38 -8.04
N LYS A 114 -17.96 -5.51 -7.08
CA LYS A 114 -19.35 -5.35 -6.59
C LYS A 114 -20.30 -4.92 -7.69
N ARG A 115 -19.85 -4.01 -8.57
CA ARG A 115 -20.64 -3.51 -9.71
C ARG A 115 -20.78 -4.54 -10.82
N ARG A 116 -19.71 -5.29 -11.12
CA ARG A 116 -19.72 -6.33 -12.16
C ARG A 116 -20.51 -7.57 -11.74
N PHE A 117 -20.43 -7.95 -10.47
CA PHE A 117 -21.02 -9.18 -9.94
C PHE A 117 -21.97 -8.87 -8.78
N PRO A 118 -23.15 -8.27 -9.06
CA PRO A 118 -24.08 -7.85 -8.01
C PRO A 118 -24.61 -9.02 -7.17
N ASN A 119 -24.69 -10.22 -7.74
CA ASN A 119 -25.20 -11.42 -7.09
C ASN A 119 -24.12 -12.27 -6.42
N ALA A 120 -22.84 -12.00 -6.70
CA ALA A 120 -21.74 -12.75 -6.09
C ALA A 120 -21.56 -12.35 -4.61
N GLN A 121 -21.07 -13.30 -3.81
CA GLN A 121 -20.47 -12.98 -2.52
C GLN A 121 -19.09 -12.35 -2.75
N ILE A 122 -18.89 -11.11 -2.30
CA ILE A 122 -17.58 -10.44 -2.39
C ILE A 122 -16.85 -10.61 -1.06
N VAL A 123 -15.66 -11.20 -1.10
CA VAL A 123 -14.86 -11.55 0.07
C VAL A 123 -13.51 -10.85 0.01
N PHE A 124 -13.20 -10.03 1.01
CA PHE A 124 -11.86 -9.53 1.24
C PHE A 124 -11.03 -10.59 1.98
N ALA A 125 -9.93 -11.04 1.39
CA ALA A 125 -9.01 -11.99 2.01
C ALA A 125 -7.72 -11.30 2.46
N GLY A 126 -7.52 -11.16 3.76
CA GLY A 126 -6.37 -10.45 4.31
C GLY A 126 -6.41 -10.28 5.82
N PRO A 127 -5.43 -9.58 6.41
CA PRO A 127 -5.37 -9.35 7.85
C PRO A 127 -6.58 -8.58 8.35
N ARG A 128 -7.03 -8.86 9.58
CA ARG A 128 -8.19 -8.18 10.19
C ARG A 128 -8.05 -6.65 10.19
N LYS A 129 -6.87 -6.15 10.54
CA LYS A 129 -6.55 -4.71 10.57
C LYS A 129 -6.84 -4.00 9.24
N ASN A 130 -6.65 -4.69 8.11
CA ASN A 130 -6.88 -4.12 6.78
C ASN A 130 -8.37 -4.12 6.43
N PHE A 131 -9.09 -5.19 6.78
CA PHE A 131 -10.53 -5.28 6.58
C PHE A 131 -11.32 -4.20 7.37
N GLU A 132 -10.85 -3.82 8.56
CA GLU A 132 -11.54 -2.85 9.42
C GLU A 132 -11.79 -1.49 8.77
N ILE A 133 -10.98 -1.10 7.77
CA ILE A 133 -11.18 0.15 7.00
C ILE A 133 -12.44 0.08 6.11
N PHE A 134 -12.93 -1.13 5.80
CA PHE A 134 -14.08 -1.38 4.93
C PHE A 134 -15.27 -2.03 5.65
N ALA A 135 -15.16 -2.27 6.97
CA ALA A 135 -16.06 -3.15 7.70
C ALA A 135 -17.54 -2.71 7.77
N ALA A 136 -17.86 -1.46 7.42
CA ALA A 136 -19.23 -0.97 7.31
C ALA A 136 -19.85 -1.21 5.92
N ASP A 137 -19.10 -1.74 4.95
CA ASP A 137 -19.61 -2.10 3.63
C ASP A 137 -20.45 -3.39 3.71
N PRO A 138 -21.79 -3.32 3.52
CA PRO A 138 -22.66 -4.48 3.68
C PRO A 138 -22.49 -5.53 2.57
N ARG A 139 -21.82 -5.19 1.46
CA ARG A 139 -21.56 -6.09 0.33
C ARG A 139 -20.23 -6.84 0.46
N LEU A 140 -19.44 -6.57 1.50
CA LEU A 140 -18.11 -7.14 1.67
C LEU A 140 -18.02 -7.99 2.93
N THR A 141 -17.64 -9.26 2.77
CA THR A 141 -17.31 -10.14 3.92
C THR A 141 -15.81 -10.31 4.08
N HIS A 142 -15.37 -10.78 5.24
CA HIS A 142 -13.95 -10.96 5.56
C HIS A 142 -13.58 -12.44 5.66
N ALA A 143 -12.56 -12.84 4.90
CA ALA A 143 -11.81 -14.06 5.16
C ALA A 143 -10.47 -13.68 5.84
N PRO A 144 -10.27 -13.98 7.13
CA PRO A 144 -9.03 -13.64 7.83
C PRO A 144 -7.87 -14.44 7.26
N VAL A 145 -6.87 -13.73 6.75
CA VAL A 145 -5.63 -14.29 6.23
C VAL A 145 -4.47 -13.49 6.82
N GLU A 146 -3.80 -14.09 7.81
CA GLU A 146 -2.71 -13.43 8.51
C GLU A 146 -1.40 -13.56 7.73
N TYR A 147 -0.78 -12.41 7.46
CA TYR A 147 0.53 -12.33 6.82
C TYR A 147 1.62 -12.10 7.87
N ARG A 148 2.48 -13.10 8.06
CA ARG A 148 3.60 -13.00 9.00
C ARG A 148 4.76 -12.27 8.35
N ARG A 149 5.27 -11.25 9.04
CA ARG A 149 6.57 -10.65 8.72
C ARG A 149 7.66 -11.51 9.34
N GLY A 150 8.78 -11.65 8.65
CA GLY A 150 9.91 -12.48 9.07
C GLY A 150 10.68 -13.00 7.86
N SER A 151 11.16 -14.24 7.99
CA SER A 151 11.82 -15.02 6.94
C SER A 151 10.95 -15.20 5.70
N LEU A 152 11.57 -15.63 4.59
CA LEU A 152 10.83 -15.96 3.36
C LEU A 152 9.82 -17.09 3.62
N ALA A 153 10.22 -18.13 4.35
CA ALA A 153 9.37 -19.26 4.70
C ALA A 153 8.10 -18.84 5.47
N GLU A 154 8.24 -17.96 6.47
CA GLU A 154 7.11 -17.46 7.26
C GLU A 154 6.13 -16.64 6.42
N ARG A 155 6.63 -15.86 5.46
CA ARG A 155 5.79 -15.04 4.56
C ARG A 155 5.00 -15.87 3.56
N VAL A 156 5.53 -17.03 3.14
CA VAL A 156 4.83 -17.95 2.20
C VAL A 156 3.99 -19.01 2.91
N ALA A 157 4.12 -19.16 4.23
CA ALA A 157 3.37 -20.13 5.04
C ALA A 157 1.84 -19.95 4.96
N VAL A 158 1.37 -18.80 4.49
CA VAL A 158 -0.05 -18.49 4.27
C VAL A 158 -0.66 -19.22 3.05
N TRP A 159 0.18 -19.69 2.12
CA TRP A 159 -0.24 -20.19 0.82
C TRP A 159 -1.18 -21.43 0.86
N PRO A 160 -0.98 -22.46 1.71
CA PRO A 160 -1.93 -23.58 1.81
C PRO A 160 -3.34 -23.13 2.22
N GLY A 161 -3.43 -22.13 3.11
CA GLY A 161 -4.71 -21.54 3.52
C GLY A 161 -5.41 -20.81 2.36
N LEU A 162 -4.66 -20.09 1.54
CA LEU A 162 -5.19 -19.44 0.33
C LEU A 162 -5.70 -20.45 -0.70
N LYS A 163 -4.97 -21.54 -0.93
CA LYS A 163 -5.42 -22.61 -1.83
C LYS A 163 -6.75 -23.21 -1.36
N THR A 164 -6.88 -23.43 -0.05
CA THR A 164 -8.13 -23.92 0.55
C THR A 164 -9.27 -22.91 0.37
N LEU A 165 -8.98 -21.63 0.59
CA LEU A 165 -9.97 -20.56 0.44
C LEU A 165 -10.49 -20.42 -1.01
N ALA A 166 -9.60 -20.64 -1.99
CA ALA A 166 -9.86 -20.48 -3.42
C ALA A 166 -10.26 -21.77 -4.16
N ALA A 167 -10.46 -22.89 -3.45
CA ALA A 167 -10.68 -24.21 -4.08
C ALA A 167 -12.05 -24.38 -4.79
N GLY A 168 -12.99 -23.43 -4.63
CA GLY A 168 -14.32 -23.53 -5.21
C GLY A 168 -14.33 -23.34 -6.73
N THR A 169 -15.05 -24.19 -7.46
CA THR A 169 -15.15 -24.16 -8.93
C THR A 169 -15.88 -22.94 -9.48
N ASP A 170 -16.73 -22.30 -8.67
CA ASP A 170 -17.44 -21.07 -9.03
C ASP A 170 -16.91 -19.84 -8.28
N THR A 171 -15.59 -19.80 -8.12
CA THR A 171 -14.86 -18.73 -7.45
C THR A 171 -13.95 -18.01 -8.43
N VAL A 172 -14.04 -16.68 -8.46
CA VAL A 172 -13.03 -15.82 -9.10
C VAL A 172 -12.12 -15.24 -8.04
N VAL A 173 -10.81 -15.28 -8.29
CA VAL A 173 -9.81 -14.64 -7.43
C VAL A 173 -9.30 -13.39 -8.14
N ILE A 174 -9.41 -12.25 -7.47
CA ILE A 174 -8.83 -10.98 -7.90
C ILE A 174 -7.61 -10.72 -7.03
N ASP A 175 -6.44 -10.77 -7.64
CA ASP A 175 -5.18 -10.48 -6.97
C ASP A 175 -4.73 -9.06 -7.30
N ALA A 176 -4.74 -8.19 -6.30
CA ALA A 176 -4.37 -6.78 -6.42
C ALA A 176 -2.84 -6.55 -6.34
N ASP A 177 -2.02 -7.51 -6.80
CA ASP A 177 -0.55 -7.54 -6.62
C ASP A 177 -0.14 -7.83 -5.16
N SER A 178 -0.74 -8.88 -4.61
CA SER A 178 -0.73 -9.24 -3.20
C SER A 178 0.58 -9.88 -2.76
N ARG A 179 1.05 -9.50 -1.56
CA ARG A 179 2.15 -10.21 -0.87
C ARG A 179 1.75 -11.63 -0.42
N LEU A 180 0.46 -11.95 -0.38
CA LEU A 180 -0.07 -13.25 0.05
C LEU A 180 0.27 -14.36 -0.97
N THR A 181 0.28 -14.03 -2.26
CA THR A 181 0.63 -14.93 -3.37
C THR A 181 2.05 -14.67 -3.90
N GLN A 182 2.85 -13.89 -3.16
CA GLN A 182 4.17 -13.41 -3.62
C GLN A 182 4.08 -12.76 -5.01
N LEU A 183 3.16 -11.79 -5.13
CA LEU A 183 2.95 -11.00 -6.35
C LEU A 183 2.49 -11.87 -7.54
N GLY A 184 1.64 -12.86 -7.26
CA GLY A 184 1.11 -13.80 -8.26
C GLY A 184 2.03 -14.95 -8.65
N LEU A 185 3.17 -15.13 -7.98
CA LEU A 185 4.05 -16.28 -8.20
C LEU A 185 3.50 -17.59 -7.64
N LEU A 186 2.72 -17.53 -6.56
CA LEU A 186 2.16 -18.70 -5.88
C LEU A 186 0.74 -18.99 -6.40
N PRO A 187 0.53 -20.10 -7.14
CA PRO A 187 -0.76 -20.40 -7.75
C PRO A 187 -1.87 -20.63 -6.72
N VAL A 188 -3.03 -20.02 -6.94
CA VAL A 188 -4.24 -20.26 -6.13
C VAL A 188 -5.47 -20.37 -7.04
N GLY A 189 -6.34 -21.34 -6.76
CA GLY A 189 -7.54 -21.60 -7.57
C GLY A 189 -7.23 -22.04 -9.00
N ASP A 190 -8.24 -21.98 -9.86
CA ASP A 190 -8.11 -22.23 -11.29
C ASP A 190 -7.44 -21.03 -11.99
N PRO A 191 -6.33 -21.21 -12.72
CA PRO A 191 -5.66 -20.12 -13.45
C PRO A 191 -6.58 -19.36 -14.41
N SER A 192 -7.62 -19.99 -14.97
CA SER A 192 -8.59 -19.31 -15.84
C SER A 192 -9.45 -18.29 -15.07
N ARG A 193 -9.67 -18.53 -13.77
CA ARG A 193 -10.48 -17.70 -12.86
C ARG A 193 -9.66 -16.84 -11.89
N TYR A 194 -8.35 -16.81 -12.05
CA TYR A 194 -7.43 -16.01 -11.24
C TYR A 194 -6.92 -14.80 -12.05
N HIS A 195 -7.29 -13.59 -11.63
CA HIS A 195 -6.97 -12.35 -12.35
C HIS A 195 -5.99 -11.52 -11.53
N LEU A 196 -4.75 -11.39 -12.04
CA LEU A 196 -3.70 -10.59 -11.42
C LEU A 196 -3.67 -9.20 -12.03
N PHE A 197 -3.86 -8.19 -11.19
CA PHE A 197 -3.44 -6.84 -11.49
C PHE A 197 -1.94 -6.70 -11.16
N ASP A 198 -1.06 -6.99 -12.12
CA ASP A 198 0.40 -6.83 -12.00
C ASP A 198 0.75 -5.33 -11.94
N SER A 199 0.53 -4.71 -10.77
CA SER A 199 0.59 -3.26 -10.58
C SER A 199 2.00 -2.68 -10.76
N ARG A 200 3.02 -3.54 -10.73
CA ARG A 200 4.42 -3.19 -10.97
C ARG A 200 4.77 -3.08 -12.45
N SER A 201 4.08 -3.81 -13.32
CA SER A 201 4.36 -3.84 -14.76
C SER A 201 3.27 -3.19 -15.61
N TYR A 202 2.00 -3.31 -15.19
CA TYR A 202 0.86 -2.74 -15.89
C TYR A 202 0.97 -1.21 -15.98
N GLY A 203 0.66 -0.65 -17.15
CA GLY A 203 0.92 0.75 -17.44
C GLY A 203 2.42 1.09 -17.44
N GLY A 204 3.28 0.15 -17.87
CA GLY A 204 4.74 0.29 -17.91
C GLY A 204 5.25 1.50 -18.70
N ALA A 205 4.46 2.01 -19.66
CA ALA A 205 4.78 3.20 -20.44
C ALA A 205 4.13 4.49 -19.92
N SER A 206 3.51 4.46 -18.73
CA SER A 206 2.69 5.54 -18.18
C SER A 206 3.11 5.94 -16.77
N ASN A 207 3.00 7.24 -16.46
CA ASN A 207 3.15 7.81 -15.11
C ASN A 207 1.80 7.97 -14.37
N ALA A 208 0.78 7.20 -14.78
CA ALA A 208 -0.48 7.13 -14.05
C ALA A 208 -0.26 6.55 -12.65
N SER A 209 -1.02 7.08 -11.68
CA SER A 209 -1.01 6.58 -10.31
C SER A 209 -1.66 5.20 -10.23
N LEU A 210 -1.32 4.44 -9.19
CA LEU A 210 -1.84 3.10 -8.98
C LEU A 210 -3.38 3.04 -8.88
N PRO A 211 -4.09 3.99 -8.24
CA PRO A 211 -5.55 4.04 -8.30
C PRO A 211 -6.10 4.15 -9.73
N ASN A 212 -5.46 4.98 -10.57
CA ASN A 212 -5.89 5.17 -11.96
C ASN A 212 -5.60 3.93 -12.80
N LEU A 213 -4.43 3.30 -12.62
CA LEU A 213 -4.10 2.05 -13.27
C LEU A 213 -5.03 0.91 -12.83
N ALA A 214 -5.39 0.84 -11.55
CA ALA A 214 -6.33 -0.16 -11.04
C ALA A 214 -7.72 0.03 -11.67
N ALA A 215 -8.16 1.28 -11.84
CA ALA A 215 -9.43 1.59 -12.52
C ALA A 215 -9.40 1.23 -14.02
N GLN A 216 -8.28 1.50 -14.71
CA GLN A 216 -8.08 1.11 -16.11
C GLN A 216 -8.09 -0.41 -16.26
N TRP A 217 -7.33 -1.11 -15.42
CA TRP A 217 -7.31 -2.57 -15.40
C TRP A 217 -8.69 -3.16 -15.07
N ALA A 218 -9.44 -2.55 -14.15
CA ALA A 218 -10.82 -2.95 -13.85
C ALA A 218 -11.76 -2.74 -15.04
N GLU A 219 -11.58 -1.68 -15.82
CA GLU A 219 -12.34 -1.46 -17.05
C GLU A 219 -12.02 -2.52 -18.11
N GLU A 220 -10.76 -2.88 -18.30
CA GLU A 220 -10.32 -3.93 -19.23
C GLU A 220 -10.72 -5.35 -18.78
N THR A 221 -10.71 -5.61 -17.48
CA THR A 221 -10.93 -6.96 -16.92
C THR A 221 -12.40 -7.21 -16.58
N PHE A 222 -13.08 -6.22 -16.00
CA PHE A 222 -14.46 -6.35 -15.53
C PHE A 222 -15.46 -5.61 -16.41
N GLY A 223 -15.03 -4.65 -17.23
CA GLY A 223 -15.96 -3.83 -18.04
C GLY A 223 -16.61 -2.74 -17.23
N VAL A 224 -15.98 -2.37 -16.11
CA VAL A 224 -16.48 -1.38 -15.18
C VAL A 224 -15.60 -0.16 -15.25
N ALA A 225 -16.06 0.84 -16.01
CA ALA A 225 -15.41 2.14 -16.05
C ALA A 225 -15.65 2.93 -14.75
N GLY A 226 -14.66 3.75 -14.39
CA GLY A 226 -14.76 4.73 -13.32
C GLY A 226 -14.90 4.13 -11.92
N ALA A 227 -14.36 2.93 -11.68
CA ALA A 227 -14.20 2.41 -10.32
C ALA A 227 -13.27 3.34 -9.52
N LYS A 228 -13.56 3.55 -8.23
CA LYS A 228 -12.85 4.54 -7.40
C LYS A 228 -12.39 3.95 -6.07
N PRO A 229 -11.31 4.49 -5.48
CA PRO A 229 -10.94 4.19 -4.11
C PRO A 229 -12.07 4.56 -3.16
N TYR A 230 -12.28 3.77 -2.12
CA TYR A 230 -13.23 4.08 -1.06
C TYR A 230 -12.76 3.55 0.29
N VAL A 231 -13.39 4.03 1.36
CA VAL A 231 -13.31 3.45 2.70
C VAL A 231 -14.70 3.38 3.30
N ALA A 232 -14.92 2.45 4.22
CA ALA A 232 -16.17 2.30 4.97
C ALA A 232 -15.88 1.81 6.40
N PRO A 233 -15.18 2.60 7.25
CA PRO A 233 -14.89 2.18 8.62
C PRO A 233 -16.16 2.20 9.48
N VAL A 234 -16.25 1.27 10.44
CA VAL A 234 -17.36 1.18 11.40
C VAL A 234 -17.25 2.22 12.52
N GLY A 235 -18.40 2.57 13.09
CA GLY A 235 -18.49 3.41 14.30
C GLY A 235 -18.62 4.92 14.06
N LYS A 236 -18.77 5.64 15.16
CA LYS A 236 -18.75 7.11 15.24
C LYS A 236 -17.62 7.51 16.17
N ILE A 237 -16.91 8.59 15.84
CA ILE A 237 -15.96 9.22 16.75
C ILE A 237 -16.69 10.39 17.39
N SER A 238 -16.82 10.33 18.72
CA SER A 238 -17.38 11.43 19.53
C SER A 238 -16.30 12.48 19.81
N ASP A 239 -16.72 13.68 20.23
CA ASP A 239 -15.84 14.70 20.81
C ASP A 239 -14.74 15.25 19.88
N LEU A 240 -14.94 15.14 18.56
CA LEU A 240 -14.10 15.85 17.59
C LEU A 240 -14.51 17.33 17.50
N PRO A 241 -13.56 18.25 17.27
CA PRO A 241 -13.88 19.63 16.92
C PRO A 241 -14.74 19.69 15.65
N ARG A 242 -15.51 20.77 15.45
CA ARG A 242 -16.36 20.90 14.25
C ARG A 242 -15.58 21.11 12.95
N ASN A 243 -14.44 21.80 13.02
CA ASN A 243 -13.55 22.07 11.90
C ASN A 243 -12.14 21.75 12.37
N TYR A 244 -11.50 20.72 11.81
CA TYR A 244 -10.19 20.25 12.26
C TYR A 244 -9.36 19.69 11.12
N ILE A 245 -8.05 19.73 11.31
CA ILE A 245 -7.06 19.13 10.41
C ILE A 245 -6.66 17.78 10.99
N ALA A 246 -6.81 16.71 10.20
CA ALA A 246 -6.29 15.39 10.53
C ALA A 246 -4.82 15.30 10.13
N ILE A 247 -3.96 14.86 11.05
CA ILE A 247 -2.51 14.82 10.84
C ILE A 247 -1.96 13.40 11.03
N SER A 248 -1.09 12.95 10.11
CA SER A 248 -0.30 11.74 10.29
C SER A 248 1.17 12.00 9.97
N LEU A 249 2.02 12.01 11.01
CA LEU A 249 3.47 12.17 10.89
C LEU A 249 4.24 10.85 11.02
N GLY A 250 3.53 9.72 11.02
CA GLY A 250 4.13 8.39 11.01
C GLY A 250 4.80 8.08 9.68
N VAL A 251 6.02 7.54 9.73
CA VAL A 251 6.83 7.16 8.55
C VAL A 251 7.02 5.66 8.42
N GLY A 252 6.43 4.87 9.34
CA GLY A 252 6.44 3.42 9.25
C GLY A 252 7.84 2.83 9.38
N GLU A 253 8.64 3.39 10.30
CA GLU A 253 10.04 3.02 10.56
C GLU A 253 11.01 3.30 9.40
N ASN A 254 10.60 4.06 8.37
CA ASN A 254 11.47 4.52 7.31
C ASN A 254 11.92 5.98 7.55
N PRO A 255 13.09 6.23 8.16
CA PRO A 255 13.55 7.58 8.44
C PRO A 255 13.80 8.42 7.18
N ALA A 256 14.02 7.81 6.01
CA ALA A 256 14.23 8.54 4.76
C ALA A 256 12.97 9.31 4.31
N LYS A 257 11.78 8.87 4.73
CA LYS A 257 10.51 9.57 4.45
C LYS A 257 10.29 10.82 5.30
N ARG A 258 11.08 10.99 6.36
CA ARG A 258 10.93 12.07 7.33
C ARG A 258 11.77 13.28 6.91
N ILE A 259 11.23 14.48 7.10
CA ILE A 259 12.00 15.71 7.04
C ILE A 259 12.66 15.95 8.40
N ALA A 260 13.92 16.38 8.39
CA ALA A 260 14.68 16.64 9.61
C ALA A 260 14.03 17.75 10.46
N ASP A 261 14.30 17.70 11.77
CA ASP A 261 13.91 18.80 12.66
C ASP A 261 14.59 20.10 12.24
N PRO A 262 13.93 21.27 12.39
CA PRO A 262 12.72 21.50 13.20
C PRO A 262 11.38 21.39 12.42
N PHE A 263 11.33 20.71 11.27
CA PHE A 263 10.15 20.71 10.38
C PHE A 263 8.82 20.39 11.08
N GLU A 264 8.74 19.27 11.79
CA GLU A 264 7.47 18.79 12.36
C GLU A 264 6.90 19.70 13.45
N PRO A 265 7.67 20.17 14.45
CA PRO A 265 7.20 21.19 15.38
C PRO A 265 6.71 22.46 14.69
N GLU A 266 7.42 22.93 13.66
CA GLU A 266 7.05 24.15 12.95
C GLU A 266 5.80 23.98 12.07
N LEU A 267 5.65 22.82 11.45
CA LEU A 267 4.46 22.42 10.71
C LEU A 267 3.23 22.42 11.61
N LEU A 268 3.30 21.73 12.75
CA LEU A 268 2.18 21.62 13.67
C LEU A 268 1.80 22.98 14.27
N ARG A 269 2.79 23.78 14.67
CA ARG A 269 2.56 25.14 15.15
C ARG A 269 1.86 26.02 14.11
N TYR A 270 2.25 25.90 12.83
CA TYR A 270 1.57 26.63 11.76
C TYR A 270 0.14 26.12 11.53
N LEU A 271 -0.07 24.82 11.38
CA LEU A 271 -1.42 24.28 11.12
C LEU A 271 -2.38 24.55 12.28
N ALA A 272 -1.89 24.62 13.52
CA ALA A 272 -2.68 25.00 14.69
C ALA A 272 -3.20 26.46 14.62
N THR A 273 -2.57 27.35 13.83
CA THR A 273 -3.13 28.69 13.57
C THR A 273 -4.26 28.69 12.55
N VAL A 274 -4.43 27.58 11.81
CA VAL A 274 -5.45 27.42 10.76
C VAL A 274 -6.70 26.76 11.35
N ALA A 275 -6.55 25.63 12.03
CA ALA A 275 -7.65 24.97 12.74
C ALA A 275 -7.14 24.02 13.84
N PRO A 276 -8.01 23.57 14.78
CA PRO A 276 -7.70 22.50 15.71
C PRO A 276 -7.10 21.26 15.05
N LEU A 277 -6.10 20.66 15.70
CA LEU A 277 -5.39 19.49 15.18
C LEU A 277 -5.87 18.20 15.86
N VAL A 278 -6.11 17.17 15.04
CA VAL A 278 -6.32 15.79 15.49
C VAL A 278 -5.23 14.92 14.88
N ILE A 279 -4.28 14.48 15.70
CA ILE A 279 -3.04 13.84 15.26
C ILE A 279 -3.09 12.33 15.54
N ASP A 280 -2.82 11.51 14.53
CA ASP A 280 -2.51 10.09 14.75
C ASP A 280 -1.18 9.98 15.51
N LYS A 281 -1.24 9.45 16.73
CA LYS A 281 -0.05 9.25 17.56
C LYS A 281 0.84 8.14 17.00
N GLY A 282 0.31 7.29 16.12
CA GLY A 282 1.04 6.16 15.53
C GLY A 282 1.05 4.92 16.42
N ALA A 283 1.80 3.90 15.99
CA ALA A 283 1.75 2.55 16.58
C ALA A 283 2.45 2.40 17.94
N GLY A 284 3.02 3.48 18.49
CA GLY A 284 3.77 3.49 19.76
C GLY A 284 5.28 3.69 19.56
N GLY A 285 6.04 3.54 20.65
CA GLY A 285 7.50 3.62 20.65
C GLY A 285 8.06 5.02 20.40
N GLU A 286 9.22 5.09 19.72
CA GLU A 286 9.90 6.34 19.39
C GLU A 286 9.00 7.26 18.56
N GLU A 287 8.31 6.71 17.56
CA GLU A 287 7.47 7.48 16.64
C GLU A 287 6.38 8.24 17.41
N ALA A 288 5.68 7.56 18.32
CA ALA A 288 4.66 8.18 19.17
C ALA A 288 5.25 9.26 20.09
N ALA A 289 6.40 8.99 20.72
CA ALA A 289 7.06 9.94 21.59
C ALA A 289 7.52 11.19 20.83
N ARG A 290 8.02 11.02 19.60
CA ARG A 290 8.43 12.10 18.69
C ARG A 290 7.26 12.98 18.29
N VAL A 291 6.16 12.37 17.84
CA VAL A 291 4.95 13.11 17.45
C VAL A 291 4.40 13.91 18.62
N GLN A 292 4.40 13.33 19.83
CA GLN A 292 3.96 14.02 21.04
C GLN A 292 4.88 15.19 21.40
N ARG A 293 6.22 15.03 21.30
CA ARG A 293 7.18 16.13 21.50
C ARG A 293 6.98 17.25 20.49
N ALA A 294 6.72 16.93 19.23
CA ALA A 294 6.54 17.93 18.17
C ALA A 294 5.24 18.73 18.34
N ALA A 295 4.15 18.11 18.78
CA ALA A 295 2.85 18.76 18.90
C ALA A 295 2.71 19.66 20.14
N GLY A 296 3.45 19.38 21.22
CA GLY A 296 3.29 20.08 22.49
C GLY A 296 1.88 19.94 23.06
N SER A 297 1.29 21.03 23.57
CA SER A 297 -0.07 21.06 24.14
C SER A 297 -1.18 21.47 23.17
N ALA A 298 -0.86 21.68 21.89
CA ALA A 298 -1.77 22.34 20.93
C ALA A 298 -2.68 21.38 20.13
N ALA A 299 -2.72 20.08 20.47
CA ALA A 299 -3.40 19.07 19.65
C ALA A 299 -4.13 18.00 20.47
N SER A 300 -5.19 17.44 19.87
CA SER A 300 -5.80 16.19 20.34
C SER A 300 -5.12 14.99 19.67
N PHE A 301 -4.85 13.94 20.43
CA PHE A 301 -4.24 12.71 19.90
C PHE A 301 -5.29 11.63 19.70
N TRP A 302 -5.21 10.95 18.56
CA TRP A 302 -5.86 9.67 18.34
C TRP A 302 -4.94 8.53 18.76
N GLU A 303 -5.41 7.72 19.70
CA GLU A 303 -4.75 6.50 20.17
C GLU A 303 -5.70 5.32 19.95
N GLY A 304 -5.63 4.69 18.79
CA GLY A 304 -6.55 3.61 18.44
C GLY A 304 -6.21 2.93 17.12
N SER A 305 -7.18 2.20 16.57
CA SER A 305 -6.99 1.53 15.29
C SER A 305 -6.85 2.54 14.14
N PHE A 306 -6.17 2.12 13.08
CA PHE A 306 -6.09 2.92 11.86
C PHE A 306 -7.48 3.10 11.21
N ALA A 307 -8.41 2.15 11.37
CA ALA A 307 -9.78 2.31 10.91
C ALA A 307 -10.52 3.46 11.63
N GLY A 308 -10.27 3.64 12.94
CA GLY A 308 -10.76 4.80 13.66
C GLY A 308 -10.12 6.10 13.18
N PHE A 309 -8.82 6.10 12.90
CA PHE A 309 -8.16 7.27 12.29
C PHE A 309 -8.70 7.57 10.88
N ALA A 310 -8.99 6.55 10.08
CA ALA A 310 -9.61 6.72 8.77
C ALA A 310 -10.99 7.40 8.88
N LYS A 311 -11.74 7.13 9.96
CA LYS A 311 -13.00 7.83 10.27
C LYS A 311 -12.77 9.29 10.64
N ILE A 312 -11.70 9.60 11.39
CA ILE A 312 -11.28 10.97 11.70
C ILE A 312 -10.92 11.72 10.41
N ILE A 313 -10.14 11.11 9.51
CA ILE A 313 -9.79 11.71 8.21
C ILE A 313 -11.06 12.01 7.41
N ALA A 314 -12.01 11.08 7.34
CA ALA A 314 -13.25 11.24 6.57
C ALA A 314 -14.15 12.40 7.05
N GLY A 315 -13.96 12.89 8.28
CA GLY A 315 -14.68 14.05 8.82
C GLY A 315 -13.85 15.34 8.90
N ALA A 316 -12.57 15.31 8.51
CA ALA A 316 -11.67 16.45 8.59
C ALA A 316 -11.95 17.48 7.49
N SER A 317 -11.59 18.74 7.70
CA SER A 317 -11.61 19.76 6.64
C SER A 317 -10.35 19.71 5.77
N LEU A 318 -9.26 19.17 6.31
CA LEU A 318 -7.98 18.99 5.63
C LEU A 318 -7.23 17.81 6.24
N TYR A 319 -6.50 17.06 5.42
CA TYR A 319 -5.48 16.11 5.85
C TYR A 319 -4.08 16.62 5.54
N VAL A 320 -3.14 16.53 6.48
CA VAL A 320 -1.71 16.80 6.22
C VAL A 320 -0.86 15.66 6.78
N GLY A 321 0.10 15.17 6.01
CA GLY A 321 1.02 14.14 6.50
C GLY A 321 2.07 13.72 5.49
N TYR A 322 2.92 12.79 5.89
CA TYR A 322 3.87 12.14 4.98
C TYR A 322 3.17 11.13 4.04
N ASP A 323 3.94 10.61 3.07
CA ASP A 323 3.57 9.46 2.25
C ASP A 323 3.30 8.20 3.10
N SER A 324 2.04 8.10 3.54
CA SER A 324 1.51 7.07 4.43
C SER A 324 0.09 6.66 4.01
N ALA A 325 -0.51 5.69 4.70
CA ALA A 325 -1.86 5.23 4.40
C ALA A 325 -2.94 6.34 4.51
N GLY A 326 -2.74 7.36 5.36
CA GLY A 326 -3.73 8.41 5.60
C GLY A 326 -4.05 9.25 4.36
N GLN A 327 -3.05 9.51 3.50
CA GLN A 327 -3.25 10.28 2.27
C GLN A 327 -4.24 9.61 1.31
N HIS A 328 -4.25 8.27 1.28
CA HIS A 328 -5.12 7.51 0.40
C HIS A 328 -6.54 7.49 0.93
N VAL A 329 -6.71 7.49 2.25
CA VAL A 329 -8.02 7.67 2.88
C VAL A 329 -8.58 9.05 2.56
N ALA A 330 -7.79 10.11 2.74
CA ALA A 330 -8.23 11.48 2.44
C ALA A 330 -8.66 11.60 0.96
N ALA A 331 -7.85 11.08 0.04
CA ALA A 331 -8.16 11.07 -1.38
C ALA A 331 -9.44 10.27 -1.70
N ALA A 332 -9.64 9.11 -1.08
CA ALA A 332 -10.83 8.28 -1.26
C ALA A 332 -12.11 8.95 -0.74
N CYS A 333 -12.00 9.71 0.36
CA CYS A 333 -13.11 10.47 0.94
C CYS A 333 -13.37 11.82 0.25
N GLY A 334 -12.50 12.25 -0.66
CA GLY A 334 -12.58 13.58 -1.28
C GLY A 334 -12.21 14.73 -0.34
N ILE A 335 -11.46 14.43 0.72
CA ILE A 335 -10.98 15.44 1.68
C ILE A 335 -9.77 16.16 1.08
N PRO A 336 -9.73 17.51 1.11
CA PRO A 336 -8.54 18.26 0.77
C PRO A 336 -7.31 17.70 1.50
N LEU A 337 -6.20 17.56 0.80
CA LEU A 337 -5.01 16.95 1.39
C LEU A 337 -3.72 17.61 0.91
N ILE A 338 -2.73 17.62 1.80
CA ILE A 338 -1.33 17.94 1.51
C ILE A 338 -0.50 16.74 1.97
N SER A 339 0.02 15.98 1.01
CA SER A 339 0.95 14.88 1.29
C SER A 339 2.40 15.29 0.99
N ILE A 340 3.31 14.94 1.89
CA ILE A 340 4.74 15.23 1.78
C ILE A 340 5.47 13.92 1.44
N PHE A 341 6.02 13.86 0.22
CA PHE A 341 6.76 12.71 -0.28
C PHE A 341 8.26 12.98 -0.22
N ALA A 342 8.96 12.35 0.72
CA ALA A 342 10.41 12.28 0.78
C ALA A 342 10.89 10.82 0.75
N GLY A 343 12.17 10.58 0.45
CA GLY A 343 12.79 9.26 0.62
C GLY A 343 12.22 8.16 -0.27
N PHE A 344 11.95 8.45 -1.54
CA PHE A 344 11.57 7.45 -2.55
C PHE A 344 12.77 7.06 -3.43
N PRO A 345 12.88 5.80 -3.90
CA PRO A 345 14.05 5.29 -4.60
C PRO A 345 14.16 5.82 -6.04
N VAL A 346 13.04 6.18 -6.66
CA VAL A 346 12.96 6.77 -8.02
C VAL A 346 11.73 7.67 -8.15
N PRO A 347 11.75 8.69 -9.04
CA PRO A 347 10.59 9.55 -9.29
C PRO A 347 9.31 8.79 -9.64
N ARG A 348 9.44 7.62 -10.29
CA ARG A 348 8.30 6.78 -10.65
C ARG A 348 7.52 6.26 -9.45
N MET A 349 8.17 6.01 -8.31
CA MET A 349 7.47 5.62 -7.07
C MET A 349 6.52 6.73 -6.62
N PHE A 350 6.95 7.99 -6.70
CA PHE A 350 6.11 9.15 -6.42
C PHE A 350 4.90 9.19 -7.37
N ASP A 351 5.12 9.05 -8.68
CA ASP A 351 4.01 9.09 -9.65
C ASP A 351 2.97 7.99 -9.43
N ARG A 352 3.43 6.81 -8.98
CA ARG A 352 2.59 5.64 -8.69
C ARG A 352 1.78 5.81 -7.41
N TRP A 353 2.36 6.38 -6.36
CA TRP A 353 1.71 6.50 -5.06
C TRP A 353 1.08 7.86 -4.77
N ARG A 354 1.31 8.89 -5.61
CA ARG A 354 0.70 10.20 -5.38
C ARG A 354 -0.82 10.09 -5.29
N PRO A 355 -1.44 10.63 -4.22
CA PRO A 355 -2.89 10.66 -4.09
C PRO A 355 -3.50 11.65 -5.09
N LYS A 356 -4.82 11.57 -5.28
CA LYS A 356 -5.58 12.66 -5.91
C LYS A 356 -5.67 13.82 -4.92
N GLY A 357 -4.94 14.90 -5.15
CA GLY A 357 -4.81 16.06 -4.26
C GLY A 357 -3.43 16.69 -4.36
N THR A 358 -3.04 17.51 -3.38
CA THR A 358 -1.72 18.15 -3.36
C THR A 358 -0.67 17.18 -2.81
N ALA A 359 0.28 16.78 -3.67
CA ALA A 359 1.42 15.96 -3.29
C ALA A 359 2.73 16.73 -3.51
N ILE A 360 3.40 17.09 -2.42
CA ILE A 360 4.67 17.80 -2.39
C ILE A 360 5.78 16.76 -2.55
N ARG A 361 6.35 16.68 -3.76
CA ARG A 361 7.58 15.91 -4.01
C ARG A 361 8.78 16.65 -3.41
N VAL A 362 9.52 16.00 -2.52
CA VAL A 362 10.69 16.54 -1.83
C VAL A 362 11.95 15.86 -2.35
N ASP A 363 12.60 16.51 -3.31
CA ASP A 363 13.89 16.05 -3.87
C ASP A 363 15.07 16.51 -2.99
N ASN A 364 14.95 17.69 -2.35
CA ASN A 364 15.86 18.21 -1.33
C ASN A 364 15.10 18.44 -0.01
N PRO A 365 15.39 17.70 1.07
CA PRO A 365 14.61 17.73 2.30
C PRO A 365 14.99 18.89 3.23
N ASP A 366 15.07 20.11 2.69
CA ASP A 366 15.27 21.31 3.50
C ASP A 366 13.99 21.65 4.30
N PRO A 367 14.04 21.68 5.65
CA PRO A 367 12.86 21.93 6.49
C PRO A 367 12.11 23.22 6.15
N ALA A 368 12.83 24.32 5.89
CA ALA A 368 12.23 25.62 5.67
C ALA A 368 11.55 25.70 4.29
N GLU A 369 12.18 25.15 3.26
CA GLU A 369 11.63 25.06 1.91
C GLU A 369 10.35 24.21 1.88
N VAL A 370 10.38 23.02 2.52
CA VAL A 370 9.21 22.14 2.57
C VAL A 370 8.07 22.83 3.33
N LEU A 371 8.35 23.50 4.45
CA LEU A 371 7.33 24.23 5.21
C LEU A 371 6.72 25.39 4.40
N ALA A 372 7.54 26.13 3.64
CA ALA A 372 7.04 27.18 2.76
C ALA A 372 6.09 26.64 1.68
N ARG A 373 6.40 25.46 1.12
CA ARG A 373 5.54 24.78 0.14
C ARG A 373 4.24 24.30 0.77
N VAL A 374 4.27 23.81 2.01
CA VAL A 374 3.03 23.48 2.75
C VAL A 374 2.18 24.73 2.97
N ARG A 375 2.76 25.85 3.41
CA ARG A 375 2.02 27.12 3.60
C ARG A 375 1.35 27.60 2.32
N ALA A 376 2.09 27.57 1.21
CA ALA A 376 1.55 27.90 -0.11
C ALA A 376 0.38 27.00 -0.49
N ALA A 377 0.49 25.69 -0.26
CA ALA A 377 -0.58 24.73 -0.55
C ALA A 377 -1.82 24.96 0.32
N THR A 378 -1.67 25.25 1.61
CA THR A 378 -2.80 25.53 2.52
C THR A 378 -3.59 26.75 2.05
N ASN A 379 -2.91 27.82 1.64
CA ASN A 379 -3.57 29.05 1.17
C ASN A 379 -4.36 28.87 -0.16
N THR A 380 -4.09 27.81 -0.92
CA THR A 380 -4.85 27.51 -2.16
C THR A 380 -6.10 26.66 -1.92
N LEU A 381 -6.30 26.18 -0.69
CA LEU A 381 -7.44 25.37 -0.29
C LEU A 381 -8.53 26.17 0.45
N GLU A 382 -8.21 27.42 0.85
CA GLU A 382 -9.17 28.46 1.26
C GLU A 382 -9.79 29.13 0.03
#